data_AF-A0A6L6D2L5-F1
#
_entry.id   AF-A0A6L6D2L5-F1
#
_cell.length_a   1.000
_cell.length_b   1.000
_cell.length_c   1.000
_cell.angle_alpha   90.00
_cell.angle_beta   90.00
_cell.angle_gamma   90.00
#
_symmetry.space_group_name_H-M   'P 1'
#
loop_
_entity.id
_entity.type
_entity.pdbx_description
1 polymer ?
#
loop_
_entity_poly.entity_id
_entity_poly.type
_entity_poly.pdbx_seq_one_letter_code
_entity_poly.pdbx_strand_id
1 'polypeptide(L)' 'MSSISFSEASGFITLQDQGRIGFANIAVPTSGAFDQSAHHLGNRLVGNFPGACSIESLRGTFKFLT' A
#
# COMPACT_ATOMS: atom_id res chain seq x y z
N MET A 1 -17.78 -4.60 10.56
CA MET A 1 -16.51 -4.50 9.79
C MET A 1 -16.27 -3.02 9.55
N SER A 2 -15.07 -2.52 9.84
CA SER A 2 -14.77 -1.10 9.65
C SER A 2 -14.30 -0.85 8.22
N SER A 3 -14.71 0.26 7.63
CA SER A 3 -14.32 0.67 6.28
C SER A 3 -13.85 2.12 6.29
N ILE A 4 -12.97 2.46 5.36
CA ILE A 4 -12.52 3.82 5.12
C ILE A 4 -13.02 4.24 3.74
N SER A 5 -13.62 5.42 3.65
CA SER A 5 -14.10 6.02 2.40
C SER A 5 -13.29 7.27 2.09
N PHE A 6 -13.16 7.60 0.80
CA PHE A 6 -12.47 8.80 0.33
C PHE A 6 -13.46 9.72 -0.38
N SER A 7 -13.38 11.02 -0.12
CA SER A 7 -14.16 12.04 -0.85
C SER A 7 -13.42 12.54 -2.09
N GLU A 8 -12.09 12.47 -2.08
CA GLU A 8 -11.21 12.89 -3.16
C GLU A 8 -10.04 11.89 -3.27
N ALA A 9 -9.62 11.57 -4.49
CA ALA A 9 -8.39 10.82 -4.79
C ALA A 9 -7.85 11.22 -6.17
N SER A 10 -6.57 11.57 -6.24
CA SER A 10 -5.89 11.99 -7.47
C SER A 10 -4.46 11.45 -7.52
N GLY A 11 -3.95 11.17 -8.72
CA GLY A 11 -2.68 10.48 -8.92
C GLY A 11 -2.78 8.97 -8.74
N PHE A 12 -1.66 8.32 -8.40
CA PHE A 12 -1.61 6.86 -8.20
C PHE A 12 -1.80 6.55 -6.72
N ILE A 13 -3.04 6.26 -6.33
CA ILE A 13 -3.40 5.81 -4.99
C ILE A 13 -3.68 4.31 -5.07
N THR A 14 -2.78 3.50 -4.51
CA THR A 14 -2.86 2.04 -4.61
C THR A 14 -2.75 1.38 -3.25
N LEU A 15 -3.27 0.17 -3.13
CA LEU A 15 -3.03 -0.69 -1.97
C LEU A 15 -1.77 -1.49 -2.24
N GLN A 16 -0.80 -1.38 -1.34
CA GLN A 16 0.51 -2.03 -1.46
C GLN A 16 0.84 -2.88 -0.25
N ASP A 17 1.47 -4.00 -0.53
CA ASP A 17 1.98 -4.98 0.42
C ASP A 17 3.46 -5.30 0.07
N GLN A 18 3.99 -6.42 0.57
CA GLN A 18 5.36 -6.88 0.29
C GLN A 18 5.58 -7.42 -1.13
N GLY A 19 4.52 -7.56 -1.92
CA GLY A 19 4.59 -8.10 -3.27
C GLY A 19 4.40 -9.62 -3.37
N ARG A 20 4.69 -10.15 -4.56
CA ARG A 20 4.52 -11.54 -5.00
C ARG A 20 5.87 -12.12 -5.41
N ILE A 21 6.75 -12.28 -4.43
CA ILE A 21 8.11 -12.81 -4.63
C ILE A 21 8.03 -14.29 -5.03
N GLY A 22 8.83 -14.70 -6.02
CA GLY A 22 8.98 -16.10 -6.42
C GLY A 22 8.12 -16.56 -7.61
N PHE A 23 7.27 -15.69 -8.17
CA PHE A 23 6.38 -16.03 -9.29
C PHE A 23 6.87 -15.56 -10.67
N ALA A 24 8.13 -15.15 -10.79
CA ALA A 24 8.70 -14.68 -12.05
C ALA A 24 8.73 -15.79 -13.14
N ASN A 25 8.79 -17.06 -12.73
CA ASN A 25 8.73 -18.21 -13.63
C ASN A 25 7.40 -18.34 -14.41
N ILE A 26 6.35 -17.67 -13.93
CA ILE A 26 5.05 -17.57 -14.60
C ILE A 26 4.73 -16.12 -15.01
N ALA A 27 5.77 -15.31 -15.20
CA ALA A 27 5.69 -13.92 -15.64
C ALA A 27 4.87 -12.98 -14.73
N VAL A 28 4.72 -13.30 -13.45
CA VAL A 28 4.11 -12.38 -12.47
C VAL A 28 5.20 -11.47 -11.91
N PRO A 29 5.04 -10.14 -11.98
CA PRO A 29 6.01 -9.21 -11.42
C PRO A 29 5.98 -9.23 -9.89
N THR A 30 7.11 -8.88 -9.26
CA THR A 30 7.20 -8.81 -7.79
C THR A 30 6.18 -7.83 -7.20
N SER A 31 5.88 -6.69 -7.85
CA SER A 31 4.93 -5.69 -7.33
C SER A 31 5.31 -5.25 -5.90
N GLY A 32 4.33 -4.88 -5.08
CA GLY A 32 4.49 -4.38 -3.72
C GLY A 32 4.83 -2.89 -3.67
N ALA A 33 5.01 -2.39 -2.44
CA ALA A 33 5.33 -0.99 -2.19
C ALA A 33 6.58 -0.54 -2.96
N PHE A 34 6.48 0.64 -3.58
CA PHE A 34 7.57 1.28 -4.31
C PHE A 34 8.73 1.64 -3.37
N ASP A 35 8.42 2.14 -2.17
CA ASP A 35 9.37 2.33 -1.07
C ASP A 35 9.05 1.36 0.08
N GLN A 36 9.80 0.25 0.12
CA GLN A 36 9.64 -0.78 1.15
C GLN A 36 9.98 -0.26 2.56
N SER A 37 10.94 0.65 2.68
CA SER A 37 11.35 1.17 3.99
C SER A 37 10.26 2.05 4.60
N ALA A 38 9.66 2.93 3.78
CA ALA A 38 8.53 3.75 4.19
C ALA A 38 7.29 2.89 4.53
N HIS A 39 6.99 1.89 3.71
CA HIS A 39 5.90 0.94 3.95
C HIS A 39 6.07 0.21 5.30
N HIS A 40 7.25 -0.34 5.57
CA HIS A 40 7.52 -1.04 6.84
C HIS A 40 7.46 -0.10 8.04
N LEU A 41 8.00 1.13 7.91
CA LEU A 41 7.96 2.11 8.98
C LEU A 41 6.52 2.53 9.31
N GLY A 42 5.71 2.85 8.30
CA GLY A 42 4.31 3.24 8.48
C GLY A 42 3.48 2.16 9.19
N ASN A 43 3.64 0.90 8.77
CA ASN A 43 3.00 -0.23 9.44
C ASN A 43 3.45 -0.39 10.90
N ARG A 44 4.76 -0.29 11.18
CA ARG A 44 5.27 -0.40 12.56
C ARG A 44 4.73 0.71 13.47
N LEU A 45 4.58 1.94 12.96
CA LEU A 45 4.10 3.08 13.75
C LEU A 45 2.69 2.86 14.31
N VAL A 46 1.84 2.11 13.62
CA VAL A 46 0.47 1.79 14.05
C VAL A 46 0.34 0.38 14.65
N GLY A 47 1.46 -0.33 14.85
CA GLY A 47 1.49 -1.66 15.45
C GLY A 47 1.01 -2.79 14.53
N ASN A 48 0.99 -2.57 13.21
CA ASN A 48 0.59 -3.61 12.25
C ASN A 48 1.65 -4.71 12.13
N PHE A 49 1.20 -5.92 11.77
CA PHE A 49 2.08 -7.03 11.42
C PHE A 49 2.85 -6.73 10.11
N PRO A 50 4.06 -7.30 9.90
CA PRO A 50 4.91 -6.97 8.76
C PRO A 50 4.32 -7.21 7.35
N GLY A 51 3.32 -8.07 7.23
CA GLY A 51 2.61 -8.36 5.98
C GLY A 51 1.36 -7.50 5.73
N ALA A 52 1.06 -6.53 6.60
CA ALA A 52 -0.13 -5.71 6.46
C ALA A 52 -0.03 -4.79 5.24
N CYS A 53 -1.14 -4.66 4.52
CA CYS A 53 -1.26 -3.72 3.41
C CYS A 53 -1.31 -2.27 3.91
N SER A 54 -0.78 -1.34 3.12
CA SER A 54 -0.93 0.10 3.31
C SER A 54 -1.42 0.79 2.03
N ILE A 55 -1.97 1.99 2.16
CA ILE A 55 -2.24 2.85 1.01
C ILE A 55 -0.94 3.56 0.62
N GLU A 56 -0.49 3.37 -0.61
CA GLU A 56 0.61 4.11 -1.22
C GLU A 56 0.06 5.25 -2.09
N SER A 57 0.56 6.46 -1.85
CA SER A 57 0.29 7.63 -2.69
C SER A 57 1.54 8.02 -3.48
N LEU A 58 1.58 7.64 -4.75
CA LEU A 58 2.67 8.00 -5.65
C LEU A 58 2.27 9.22 -6.48
N ARG A 59 2.88 10.36 -6.15
CA ARG A 59 2.58 11.68 -6.77
C ARG A 59 1.08 12.00 -6.74
N GLY A 60 0.40 11.61 -5.67
CA GLY A 60 -1.06 11.75 -5.52
C GLY A 60 -1.49 12.39 -4.20
N THR A 61 -2.78 12.68 -4.10
CA THR A 61 -3.44 13.21 -2.90
C THR A 61 -4.78 12.51 -2.70
N PHE A 62 -5.23 12.43 -1.44
CA PHE A 62 -6.55 11.93 -1.10
C PHE A 62 -7.08 12.60 0.16
N LYS A 63 -8.41 12.60 0.33
CA LYS A 63 -9.08 13.02 1.57
C LYS A 63 -10.00 11.91 2.06
N PHE A 64 -9.92 11.61 3.34
CA PHE A 64 -10.87 10.73 3.99
C PHE A 64 -12.24 11.39 4.05
N LEU A 65 -13.28 10.58 3.85
CA LEU A 65 -14.65 10.96 4.14
C LEU A 65 -14.84 10.88 5.66
N THR A 66 -14.92 12.05 6.30
CA THR A 66 -15.36 12.20 7.70
C THR A 66 -16.86 12.01 7.84
#